data_AF-A0AAW9KQT2-F1
#
_entry.id   AF-A0AAW9KQT2-F1
#
_cell.length_a   1.000
_cell.length_b   1.000
_cell.length_c   1.000
_cell.angle_alpha   90.00
_cell.angle_beta   90.00
_cell.angle_gamma   90.00
#
_symmetry.space_group_name_H-M   'P 1'
#
loop_
_entity.id
_entity.type
_entity.pdbx_description
1 polymer ?
#
loop_
_entity_poly.entity_id
_entity_poly.type
_entity_poly.pdbx_seq_one_letter_code
_entity_poly.pdbx_strand_id
1 'polypeptide(L)'
;MADKEILIFVEGPSDKVFLEAYLYFLEDIPIKNFKVKDVTGKDNLSKRLLEIEKYDKTLIIFDADKDYESNKKEILSKTQQKITEEQIFLFPNNQDDGDLETLLLEIAKHDEFLKCFEGYLECIKSKEHYKPIKNISKSKWYAYLEVFELQNFFKDKRNKNDKKNEEKIIIDDKGKIRKEYKEEYEKLKEVIDFNSNSLIPLKDFLGQFAK
;
A
#
# COMPACT_ATOMS: atom_id res chain seq x y z
N MET A 1 26.15 18.16 0.47
CA MET A 1 25.99 16.71 0.24
C MET A 1 24.61 16.55 -0.39
N ALA A 2 24.45 15.75 -1.44
CA ALA A 2 23.10 15.52 -1.96
C ALA A 2 22.30 14.81 -0.86
N ASP A 3 21.18 15.39 -0.45
CA ASP A 3 20.26 14.73 0.48
C ASP A 3 19.87 13.39 -0.15
N LYS A 4 20.36 12.29 0.43
CA LYS A 4 20.08 10.97 -0.10
C LYS A 4 18.63 10.63 0.25
N GLU A 5 17.86 10.23 -0.75
CA GLU A 5 16.47 9.79 -0.59
C GLU A 5 16.41 8.56 0.35
N ILE A 6 15.27 8.40 1.03
CA ILE A 6 14.87 7.20 1.75
C ILE A 6 14.16 6.27 0.79
N LEU A 7 14.64 5.04 0.67
CA LEU A 7 13.98 4.01 -0.13
C LEU A 7 12.90 3.33 0.71
N ILE A 8 11.68 3.20 0.18
CA ILE A 8 10.64 2.36 0.78
C ILE A 8 10.35 1.20 -0.16
N PHE A 9 10.52 -0.03 0.32
CA PHE A 9 10.02 -1.21 -0.33
C PHE A 9 8.62 -1.55 0.15
N VAL A 10 7.71 -1.71 -0.79
CA VAL A 10 6.36 -2.22 -0.57
C VAL A 10 6.16 -3.55 -1.28
N GLU A 11 5.19 -4.35 -0.84
CA GLU A 11 5.03 -5.71 -1.38
C GLU A 11 4.56 -5.71 -2.84
N GLY A 12 3.54 -4.89 -3.14
CA GLY A 12 2.91 -4.84 -4.44
C GLY A 12 2.62 -3.43 -4.98
N PRO A 13 2.07 -3.36 -6.20
CA PRO A 13 1.79 -2.09 -6.88
C PRO A 13 0.67 -1.28 -6.25
N SER A 14 -0.35 -1.96 -5.72
CA SER A 14 -1.45 -1.32 -5.00
C SER A 14 -0.92 -0.58 -3.78
N ASP A 15 0.00 -1.20 -3.07
CA ASP A 15 0.68 -0.67 -1.88
C ASP A 15 1.51 0.55 -2.23
N LYS A 16 2.22 0.49 -3.36
CA LYS A 16 2.98 1.62 -3.88
C LYS A 16 2.06 2.81 -4.16
N VAL A 17 0.98 2.58 -4.90
CA VAL A 17 0.03 3.65 -5.27
C VAL A 17 -0.61 4.26 -4.03
N PHE A 18 -1.02 3.43 -3.07
CA PHE A 18 -1.56 3.91 -1.80
C PHE A 18 -0.54 4.78 -1.05
N LEU A 19 0.67 4.27 -0.86
CA LEU A 19 1.69 4.95 -0.08
C LEU A 19 2.13 6.26 -0.74
N GLU A 20 2.28 6.30 -2.07
CA GLU A 20 2.56 7.53 -2.81
C GLU A 20 1.43 8.56 -2.65
N ALA A 21 0.17 8.14 -2.72
CA ALA A 21 -0.98 9.03 -2.52
C ALA A 21 -1.04 9.57 -1.08
N TYR A 22 -0.74 8.72 -0.10
CA TYR A 22 -0.73 9.11 1.32
C TYR A 22 0.45 10.03 1.66
N LEU A 23 1.66 9.73 1.17
CA LEU A 23 2.81 10.64 1.30
C LEU A 23 2.54 12.01 0.67
N TYR A 24 1.83 12.05 -0.45
CA TYR A 24 1.45 13.32 -1.09
C TYR A 24 0.42 14.09 -0.26
N PHE A 25 -0.43 13.38 0.50
CA PHE A 25 -1.39 13.98 1.44
C PHE A 25 -0.70 14.55 2.70
N LEU A 26 0.34 13.90 3.20
CA LEU A 26 1.08 14.28 4.41
C LEU A 26 1.99 15.49 4.15
N GLU A 27 1.45 16.67 3.81
CA GLU A 27 2.21 17.87 3.43
C GLU A 27 3.41 18.22 4.35
N ASP A 28 3.38 17.80 5.63
CA ASP A 28 4.44 17.94 6.64
C ASP A 28 5.62 16.95 6.48
N ILE A 29 5.46 15.90 5.71
CA ILE A 29 6.45 14.87 5.37
C ILE A 29 6.76 14.99 3.87
N PRO A 30 7.88 15.64 3.47
CA PRO A 30 8.14 15.91 2.06
C PRO A 30 8.32 14.63 1.26
N ILE A 31 7.38 14.34 0.34
CA ILE A 31 7.42 13.14 -0.49
C ILE A 31 8.71 13.00 -1.32
N LYS A 32 9.36 14.11 -1.67
CA LYS A 32 10.67 14.14 -2.36
C LYS A 32 11.79 13.43 -1.58
N ASN A 33 11.62 13.27 -0.27
CA ASN A 33 12.58 12.56 0.58
C ASN A 33 12.43 11.05 0.44
N PHE A 34 11.36 10.57 -0.20
CA PHE A 34 11.01 9.16 -0.28
C PHE A 34 10.97 8.68 -1.72
N LYS A 35 11.46 7.46 -1.91
CA LYS A 35 11.33 6.71 -3.15
C LYS A 35 10.65 5.39 -2.87
N VAL A 36 9.42 5.23 -3.36
CA VAL A 36 8.65 4.01 -3.16
C VAL A 36 8.86 3.05 -4.33
N LYS A 37 9.14 1.79 -4.04
CA LYS A 37 9.26 0.71 -5.03
C LYS A 37 8.53 -0.54 -4.58
N ASP A 38 7.76 -1.15 -5.47
CA ASP A 38 7.22 -2.49 -5.21
C ASP A 38 8.27 -3.58 -5.48
N VAL A 39 8.27 -4.61 -4.64
CA VAL A 39 9.17 -5.77 -4.83
C VAL A 39 8.53 -6.86 -5.67
N THR A 40 7.29 -6.73 -6.14
CA THR A 40 6.53 -7.78 -6.85
C THR A 40 6.44 -9.08 -6.05
N GLY A 41 6.08 -8.96 -4.77
CA GLY A 41 5.99 -10.06 -3.82
C GLY A 41 7.27 -10.25 -2.99
N LYS A 42 7.09 -10.59 -1.70
CA LYS A 42 8.16 -10.64 -0.70
C LYS A 42 9.38 -11.51 -1.06
N ASP A 43 9.22 -12.52 -1.91
CA ASP A 43 10.32 -13.42 -2.31
C ASP A 43 11.39 -12.75 -3.17
N ASN A 44 11.09 -11.59 -3.75
CA ASN A 44 12.06 -10.80 -4.52
C ASN A 44 12.83 -9.77 -3.68
N LEU A 45 12.49 -9.61 -2.39
CA LEU A 45 13.13 -8.64 -1.50
C LEU A 45 14.65 -8.80 -1.47
N SER A 46 15.15 -10.04 -1.33
CA SER A 46 16.59 -10.33 -1.25
C SER A 46 17.39 -9.84 -2.47
N LYS A 47 16.80 -9.91 -3.67
CA LYS A 47 17.42 -9.41 -4.92
C LYS A 47 17.50 -7.88 -4.95
N ARG A 48 16.57 -7.21 -4.29
CA ARG A 48 16.47 -5.74 -4.23
C ARG A 48 17.38 -5.12 -3.17
N LEU A 49 17.85 -5.91 -2.21
CA LEU A 49 18.77 -5.45 -1.16
C LEU A 49 20.12 -4.94 -1.68
N LEU A 50 20.49 -5.23 -2.93
CA LEU A 50 21.70 -4.68 -3.57
C LEU A 50 21.57 -3.17 -3.86
N GLU A 51 20.35 -2.64 -3.91
CA GLU A 51 20.12 -1.23 -4.24
C GLU A 51 20.18 -0.31 -3.01
N ILE A 52 20.14 -0.86 -1.79
CA ILE A 52 19.99 -0.06 -0.56
C ILE A 52 21.17 0.88 -0.29
N GLU A 53 22.39 0.49 -0.72
CA GLU A 53 23.62 1.28 -0.50
C GLU A 53 23.60 2.65 -1.21
N LYS A 54 22.67 2.82 -2.17
CA LYS A 54 22.47 4.08 -2.91
C LYS A 54 21.65 5.11 -2.14
N TYR A 55 20.94 4.68 -1.09
CA TYR A 55 20.00 5.49 -0.33
C TYR A 55 20.53 5.77 1.08
N ASP A 56 19.96 6.75 1.77
CA ASP A 56 20.36 7.05 3.15
C ASP A 56 19.87 5.97 4.11
N LYS A 57 18.61 5.61 3.93
CA LYS A 57 17.88 4.61 4.71
C LYS A 57 17.00 3.80 3.79
N THR A 58 16.67 2.59 4.20
CA THR A 58 15.69 1.74 3.52
C THR A 58 14.64 1.29 4.52
N LEU A 59 13.36 1.45 4.17
CA LEU A 59 12.21 1.04 4.96
C LEU A 59 11.48 -0.09 4.24
N ILE A 60 10.79 -0.94 4.99
CA ILE A 60 9.92 -2.00 4.46
C ILE A 60 8.51 -1.76 5.00
N ILE A 61 7.53 -1.72 4.10
CA ILE A 61 6.10 -1.56 4.43
C ILE A 61 5.32 -2.65 3.71
N PHE A 62 5.09 -3.78 4.38
CA PHE A 62 4.45 -4.99 3.83
C PHE A 62 3.16 -5.33 4.60
N ASP A 63 2.43 -6.35 4.19
CA ASP A 63 1.27 -6.87 4.95
C ASP A 63 1.74 -7.68 6.18
N ALA A 64 0.93 -7.72 7.25
CA ALA A 64 1.15 -8.66 8.36
C ALA A 64 0.66 -10.09 8.02
N ASP A 65 -0.13 -10.24 6.96
CA ASP A 65 -0.80 -11.48 6.57
C ASP A 65 -1.71 -12.00 7.70
N LYS A 66 -1.42 -13.22 8.20
CA LYS A 66 -2.21 -13.91 9.22
C LYS A 66 -1.50 -13.98 10.58
N ASP A 67 -0.25 -13.52 10.64
CA ASP A 67 0.57 -13.58 11.83
C ASP A 67 1.66 -12.51 11.73
N TYR A 68 1.40 -11.37 12.36
CA TYR A 68 2.30 -10.22 12.44
C TYR A 68 3.72 -10.62 12.88
N GLU A 69 3.82 -11.38 13.97
CA GLU A 69 5.09 -11.75 14.59
C GLU A 69 5.91 -12.69 13.69
N SER A 70 5.26 -13.68 13.10
CA SER A 70 5.90 -14.62 12.19
C SER A 70 6.36 -13.91 10.92
N ASN A 71 5.52 -13.06 10.31
CA ASN A 71 5.88 -12.40 9.06
C ASN A 71 7.00 -11.37 9.26
N LYS A 72 6.99 -10.63 10.38
CA LYS A 72 8.08 -9.70 10.73
C LYS A 72 9.42 -10.42 10.85
N LYS A 73 9.46 -11.58 11.53
CA LYS A 73 10.67 -12.42 11.64
C LYS A 73 11.13 -12.96 10.29
N GLU A 74 10.20 -13.36 9.42
CA GLU A 74 10.52 -13.81 8.06
C GLU A 74 11.20 -12.69 7.25
N ILE A 75 10.64 -11.48 7.30
CA ILE A 75 11.18 -10.31 6.60
C ILE A 75 12.59 -10.00 7.12
N LEU A 76 12.79 -9.93 8.44
CA LEU A 76 14.12 -9.69 9.03
C LEU A 76 15.15 -10.72 8.55
N SER A 77 14.79 -12.01 8.56
CA SER A 77 15.64 -13.08 8.06
C SER A 77 16.01 -12.88 6.57
N LYS A 78 15.04 -12.52 5.73
CA LYS A 78 15.24 -12.25 4.30
C LYS A 78 16.11 -11.02 4.04
N THR A 79 16.16 -10.06 4.96
CA THR A 79 16.99 -8.84 4.84
C THR A 79 18.46 -9.03 5.19
N GLN A 80 18.87 -10.23 5.66
CA GLN A 80 20.26 -10.52 6.03
C GLN A 80 20.84 -9.49 7.02
N GLN A 81 20.02 -9.02 7.97
CA GLN A 81 20.40 -8.02 9.00
C GLN A 81 20.78 -6.63 8.44
N LYS A 82 20.50 -6.34 7.16
CA LYS A 82 20.70 -5.01 6.57
C LYS A 82 19.61 -4.01 6.96
N ILE A 83 18.51 -4.50 7.53
CA ILE A 83 17.33 -3.74 7.95
C ILE A 83 17.04 -4.13 9.42
N THR A 84 16.78 -3.14 10.27
CA THR A 84 16.40 -3.36 11.67
C THR A 84 14.88 -3.41 11.84
N GLU A 85 14.40 -3.86 13.01
CA GLU A 85 12.97 -3.98 13.29
C GLU A 85 12.23 -2.63 13.20
N GLU A 86 12.89 -1.54 13.58
CA GLU A 86 12.33 -0.18 13.55
C GLU A 86 12.18 0.35 12.12
N GLN A 87 12.78 -0.32 11.12
CA GLN A 87 12.67 0.02 9.70
C GLN A 87 11.55 -0.75 9.01
N ILE A 88 10.81 -1.59 9.74
CA ILE A 88 9.73 -2.41 9.21
C ILE A 88 8.40 -1.95 9.80
N PHE A 89 7.45 -1.67 8.92
CA PHE A 89 6.05 -1.46 9.24
C PHE A 89 5.25 -2.57 8.56
N LEU A 90 4.31 -3.18 9.30
CA LEU A 90 3.35 -4.12 8.71
C LEU A 90 1.94 -3.55 8.75
N PHE A 91 1.23 -3.58 7.63
CA PHE A 91 -0.19 -3.26 7.60
C PHE A 91 -0.99 -4.26 8.45
N PRO A 92 -2.10 -3.84 9.07
CA PRO A 92 -2.73 -2.52 8.90
C PRO A 92 -2.12 -1.39 9.75
N ASN A 93 -1.56 -1.71 10.92
CA ASN A 93 -1.23 -0.71 11.95
C ASN A 93 0.09 -0.98 12.71
N ASN A 94 0.92 -1.88 12.20
CA ASN A 94 2.17 -2.36 12.79
C ASN A 94 2.03 -3.07 14.13
N GLN A 95 0.88 -3.71 14.36
CA GLN A 95 0.63 -4.49 15.57
C GLN A 95 -0.25 -5.71 15.31
N ASP A 96 -1.35 -5.51 14.58
CA ASP A 96 -2.35 -6.54 14.36
C ASP A 96 -2.12 -7.30 13.04
N ASP A 97 -2.74 -8.47 12.91
CA ASP A 97 -2.78 -9.22 11.66
C ASP A 97 -3.60 -8.47 10.60
N GLY A 98 -3.30 -8.73 9.33
CA GLY A 98 -4.04 -8.16 8.20
C GLY A 98 -3.13 -7.66 7.08
N ASP A 99 -3.75 -6.87 6.23
CA ASP A 99 -3.16 -6.38 4.98
C ASP A 99 -3.54 -4.91 4.76
N LEU A 100 -3.01 -4.31 3.70
CA LEU A 100 -3.40 -2.97 3.28
C LEU A 100 -4.93 -2.85 3.10
N GLU A 101 -5.59 -3.85 2.51
CA GLU A 101 -7.03 -3.79 2.31
C GLU A 101 -7.81 -3.78 3.63
N THR A 102 -7.29 -4.38 4.69
CA THR A 102 -7.84 -4.30 6.05
C THR A 102 -7.84 -2.85 6.54
N LEU A 103 -6.72 -2.13 6.40
CA LEU A 103 -6.63 -0.70 6.71
C LEU A 103 -7.57 0.13 5.83
N LEU A 104 -7.58 -0.11 4.51
CA LEU A 104 -8.38 0.66 3.56
C LEU A 104 -9.89 0.55 3.80
N LEU A 105 -10.36 -0.64 4.18
CA LEU A 105 -11.75 -0.86 4.56
C LEU A 105 -12.12 -0.15 5.87
N GLU A 106 -11.18 0.00 6.80
CA GLU A 106 -11.39 0.72 8.06
C GLU A 106 -11.49 2.23 7.85
N ILE A 107 -10.71 2.79 6.92
CA ILE A 107 -10.67 4.23 6.62
C ILE A 107 -11.60 4.64 5.46
N ALA A 108 -12.46 3.73 5.00
CA ALA A 108 -13.45 4.03 3.97
C ALA A 108 -14.56 4.94 4.52
N LYS A 109 -14.84 6.06 3.83
CA LYS A 109 -15.84 7.05 4.27
C LYS A 109 -17.29 6.59 4.12
N HIS A 110 -17.56 5.71 3.17
CA HIS A 110 -18.91 5.29 2.81
C HIS A 110 -19.17 3.84 3.22
N ASP A 111 -19.30 3.61 4.52
CA ASP A 111 -19.48 2.28 5.12
C ASP A 111 -20.75 1.55 4.62
N GLU A 112 -21.73 2.29 4.09
CA GLU A 112 -22.97 1.76 3.53
C GLU A 112 -22.70 0.82 2.36
N PHE A 113 -21.74 1.15 1.49
CA PHE A 113 -21.38 0.30 0.34
C PHE A 113 -20.64 -0.96 0.78
N LEU A 114 -19.85 -0.87 1.86
CA LEU A 114 -19.21 -2.02 2.47
C LEU A 114 -20.23 -3.00 3.05
N LYS A 115 -21.29 -2.48 3.69
CA LYS A 115 -22.42 -3.28 4.18
C LYS A 115 -23.23 -3.91 3.03
N CYS A 116 -23.39 -3.21 1.91
CA CYS A 116 -24.01 -3.79 0.71
C CYS A 116 -23.22 -5.01 0.21
N PHE A 117 -21.88 -4.97 0.23
CA PHE A 117 -21.06 -6.12 -0.14
C PHE A 117 -21.24 -7.31 0.82
N GLU A 118 -21.42 -7.07 2.12
CA GLU A 118 -21.73 -8.12 3.09
C GLU A 118 -23.09 -8.77 2.80
N GLY A 119 -24.10 -7.98 2.44
CA GLY A 119 -25.39 -8.48 1.97
C GLY A 119 -25.26 -9.33 0.70
N TYR A 120 -24.41 -8.93 -0.23
CA TYR A 120 -24.06 -9.74 -1.40
C TYR A 120 -23.44 -11.08 -0.99
N LEU A 121 -22.46 -11.09 -0.09
CA LEU A 121 -21.83 -12.31 0.41
C LEU A 121 -22.86 -13.26 1.04
N GLU A 122 -23.78 -12.74 1.86
CA GLU A 122 -24.82 -13.55 2.47
C GLU A 122 -25.78 -14.12 1.43
N CYS A 123 -26.19 -13.31 0.46
CA CYS A 123 -27.07 -13.73 -0.62
C CYS A 123 -26.48 -14.90 -1.42
N ILE A 124 -25.19 -14.87 -1.75
CA ILE A 124 -24.57 -15.89 -2.60
C ILE A 124 -24.28 -17.20 -1.88
N LYS A 125 -24.12 -17.22 -0.54
CA LYS A 125 -23.75 -18.43 0.23
C LYS A 125 -24.67 -19.62 0.01
N SER A 126 -25.96 -19.37 -0.23
CA SER A 126 -26.99 -20.41 -0.40
C SER A 126 -27.22 -20.84 -1.86
N LYS A 127 -26.45 -20.31 -2.83
CA LYS A 127 -26.66 -20.59 -4.27
C LYS A 127 -25.94 -21.87 -4.70
N GLU A 128 -26.53 -22.60 -5.65
CA GLU A 128 -26.09 -23.91 -6.15
C GLU A 128 -24.61 -23.97 -6.59
N HIS A 129 -24.05 -22.84 -7.06
CA HIS A 129 -22.67 -22.74 -7.55
C HIS A 129 -21.74 -21.98 -6.60
N TYR A 130 -22.16 -21.72 -5.36
CA TYR A 130 -21.34 -21.02 -4.40
C TYR A 130 -20.02 -21.77 -4.14
N LYS A 131 -18.93 -21.03 -4.28
CA LYS A 131 -17.60 -21.42 -3.81
C LYS A 131 -17.10 -20.30 -2.90
N PRO A 132 -16.43 -20.60 -1.78
CA PRO A 132 -15.84 -19.58 -0.94
C PRO A 132 -14.97 -18.63 -1.77
N ILE A 133 -15.27 -17.33 -1.68
CA ILE A 133 -14.50 -16.30 -2.36
C ILE A 133 -13.12 -16.26 -1.73
N LYS A 134 -12.08 -16.37 -2.57
CA LYS A 134 -10.70 -16.17 -2.15
C LYS A 134 -10.43 -14.66 -2.03
N ASN A 135 -9.74 -14.26 -0.97
CA ASN A 135 -9.39 -12.87 -0.68
C ASN A 135 -10.62 -11.93 -0.70
N ILE A 136 -11.49 -12.12 0.30
CA ILE A 136 -12.72 -11.35 0.47
C ILE A 136 -12.41 -9.86 0.68
N SER A 137 -11.41 -9.53 1.49
CA SER A 137 -10.99 -8.14 1.77
C SER A 137 -10.65 -7.39 0.48
N LYS A 138 -9.81 -7.98 -0.38
CA LYS A 138 -9.48 -7.41 -1.69
C LYS A 138 -10.68 -7.29 -2.61
N SER A 139 -11.54 -8.30 -2.66
CA SER A 139 -12.76 -8.26 -3.47
C SER A 139 -13.72 -7.15 -3.02
N LYS A 140 -13.88 -6.99 -1.70
CA LYS A 140 -14.71 -5.94 -1.07
C LYS A 140 -14.15 -4.55 -1.35
N TRP A 141 -12.83 -4.39 -1.23
CA TRP A 141 -12.15 -3.14 -1.55
C TRP A 141 -12.30 -2.74 -3.02
N TYR A 142 -12.13 -3.68 -3.96
CA TYR A 142 -12.36 -3.37 -5.38
C TYR A 142 -13.81 -3.00 -5.67
N ALA A 143 -14.78 -3.71 -5.11
CA ALA A 143 -16.19 -3.37 -5.26
C ALA A 143 -16.52 -1.98 -4.71
N TYR A 144 -15.91 -1.61 -3.57
CA TYR A 144 -16.02 -0.26 -3.03
C TYR A 144 -15.48 0.80 -4.00
N LEU A 145 -14.29 0.59 -4.56
CA LEU A 145 -13.69 1.51 -5.53
C LEU A 145 -14.49 1.64 -6.83
N GLU A 146 -15.14 0.56 -7.29
CA GLU A 146 -15.97 0.58 -8.51
C GLU A 146 -17.17 1.52 -8.40
N VAL A 147 -17.75 1.69 -7.20
CA VAL A 147 -18.84 2.64 -6.96
C VAL A 147 -18.43 4.08 -7.28
N PHE A 148 -17.15 4.39 -7.11
CA PHE A 148 -16.59 5.73 -7.31
C PHE A 148 -15.71 5.85 -8.56
N GLU A 149 -15.73 4.84 -9.44
CA GLU A 149 -14.93 4.79 -10.67
C GLU A 149 -13.41 4.83 -10.42
N LEU A 150 -12.95 4.35 -9.26
CA LEU A 150 -11.53 4.36 -8.84
C LEU A 150 -10.84 3.00 -8.96
N GLN A 151 -11.51 1.97 -9.48
CA GLN A 151 -10.98 0.60 -9.59
C GLN A 151 -9.70 0.52 -10.43
N ASN A 152 -9.50 1.44 -11.38
CA ASN A 152 -8.31 1.51 -12.20
C ASN A 152 -7.17 2.31 -11.54
N PHE A 153 -7.44 3.02 -10.45
CA PHE A 153 -6.43 3.80 -9.73
C PHE A 153 -5.43 2.87 -9.02
N PHE A 154 -5.88 1.81 -8.37
CA PHE A 154 -5.00 0.85 -7.69
C PHE A 154 -4.57 -0.34 -8.56
N LYS A 155 -5.04 -0.41 -9.80
CA LYS A 155 -4.77 -1.53 -10.70
C LYS A 155 -3.35 -1.47 -11.25
N ASP A 156 -2.61 -2.56 -11.11
CA ASP A 156 -1.33 -2.75 -11.79
C ASP A 156 -1.56 -2.79 -13.32
N LYS A 157 -0.91 -1.88 -14.05
CA LYS A 157 -0.96 -1.83 -15.52
C LYS A 157 0.13 -2.67 -16.19
N ARG A 158 1.04 -3.28 -15.42
CA ARG A 158 2.10 -4.15 -15.94
C ARG A 158 1.50 -5.39 -16.58
N ASN A 159 1.61 -5.47 -17.90
CA ASN A 159 1.20 -6.65 -18.65
C ASN A 159 2.39 -7.61 -18.76
N LYS A 160 2.25 -8.85 -18.27
CA LYS A 160 3.34 -9.86 -18.29
C LYS A 160 3.89 -10.15 -19.69
N ASN A 161 3.15 -9.80 -20.74
CA ASN A 161 3.49 -10.06 -22.14
C ASN A 161 4.01 -8.84 -22.92
N ASP A 162 3.95 -7.63 -22.36
CA ASP A 162 4.41 -6.41 -23.04
C ASP A 162 5.80 -5.96 -22.55
N LYS A 163 6.70 -5.70 -23.51
CA LYS A 163 8.07 -5.21 -23.24
C LYS A 163 8.12 -3.76 -22.74
N LYS A 164 7.05 -2.96 -22.95
CA LYS A 164 6.87 -1.64 -22.34
C LYS A 164 6.15 -1.80 -21.01
N ASN A 165 6.84 -2.43 -20.07
CA ASN A 165 6.32 -2.68 -18.75
C ASN A 165 6.46 -1.40 -17.91
N GLU A 166 5.63 -0.40 -18.19
CA GLU A 166 5.71 0.89 -17.49
C GLU A 166 5.09 0.74 -16.10
N GLU A 167 5.94 0.84 -15.09
CA GLU A 167 5.55 0.96 -13.69
C GLU A 167 4.59 2.15 -13.54
N LYS A 168 3.49 1.98 -12.79
CA LYS A 168 2.62 3.09 -12.47
C LYS A 168 3.38 4.05 -11.55
N ILE A 169 3.53 5.30 -12.01
CA ILE A 169 4.19 6.37 -11.28
C ILE A 169 3.16 7.48 -11.14
N ILE A 170 2.62 7.70 -9.95
CA ILE A 170 1.61 8.75 -9.74
C ILE A 170 2.20 10.08 -9.28
N ILE A 171 3.45 10.09 -8.83
CA ILE A 171 4.19 11.28 -8.39
C ILE A 171 5.30 11.61 -9.39
N ASP A 172 5.48 12.89 -9.72
CA ASP A 172 6.56 13.36 -10.58
C ASP A 172 7.88 13.55 -9.81
N ASP A 173 8.95 13.88 -10.54
CA ASP A 173 10.28 14.14 -10.01
C ASP A 173 10.34 15.36 -9.05
N LYS A 174 9.29 16.18 -9.03
CA LYS A 174 9.15 17.35 -8.16
C LYS A 174 8.30 17.04 -6.92
N GLY A 175 7.90 15.78 -6.72
CA GLY A 175 7.06 15.38 -5.60
C GLY A 175 5.61 15.84 -5.74
N LYS A 176 5.12 16.09 -6.96
CA LYS A 176 3.72 16.46 -7.22
C LYS A 176 2.97 15.30 -7.84
N ILE A 177 1.68 15.21 -7.56
CA ILE A 177 0.84 14.29 -8.31
C ILE A 177 0.82 14.65 -9.78
N ARG A 178 1.00 13.64 -10.65
CA ARG A 178 0.97 13.84 -12.10
C ARG A 178 -0.41 14.29 -12.55
N LYS A 179 -0.45 15.15 -13.56
CA LYS A 179 -1.69 15.79 -14.03
C LYS A 179 -2.76 14.78 -14.44
N GLU A 180 -2.35 13.67 -15.04
CA GLU A 180 -3.24 12.58 -15.46
C GLU A 180 -3.89 11.79 -14.33
N TYR A 181 -3.42 11.93 -13.08
CA TYR A 181 -3.97 11.25 -11.89
C TYR A 181 -4.60 12.21 -10.88
N LYS A 182 -4.59 13.51 -11.19
CA LYS A 182 -5.06 14.53 -10.26
C LYS A 182 -6.54 14.37 -9.96
N GLU A 183 -7.37 14.09 -10.96
CA GLU A 183 -8.81 13.91 -10.77
C GLU A 183 -9.12 12.69 -9.90
N GLU A 184 -8.50 11.54 -10.19
CA GLU A 184 -8.69 10.34 -9.38
C GLU A 184 -8.22 10.51 -7.94
N TYR A 185 -7.16 11.28 -7.70
CA TYR A 185 -6.71 11.59 -6.34
C TYR A 185 -7.65 12.52 -5.58
N GLU A 186 -8.22 13.53 -6.24
CA GLU A 186 -9.24 14.36 -5.61
C GLU A 186 -10.46 13.51 -5.21
N LYS A 187 -10.94 12.63 -6.11
CA LYS A 187 -11.98 11.64 -5.79
C LYS A 187 -11.56 10.69 -4.66
N LEU A 188 -10.29 10.26 -4.64
CA LEU A 188 -9.77 9.37 -3.60
C LEU A 188 -9.91 10.00 -2.19
N LYS A 189 -9.63 11.30 -2.06
CA LYS A 189 -9.83 12.05 -0.81
C LYS A 189 -11.29 12.15 -0.38
N GLU A 190 -12.24 12.01 -1.31
CA GLU A 190 -13.67 12.01 -0.98
C GLU A 190 -14.13 10.66 -0.45
N VAL A 191 -13.45 9.56 -0.77
CA VAL A 191 -13.87 8.19 -0.42
C VAL A 191 -13.00 7.51 0.64
N ILE A 192 -11.77 8.00 0.85
CA ILE A 192 -10.86 7.57 1.92
C ILE A 192 -10.69 8.71 2.93
N ASP A 193 -10.72 8.39 4.22
CA ASP A 193 -10.35 9.30 5.29
C ASP A 193 -8.86 9.24 5.60
N PHE A 194 -8.06 10.02 4.86
CA PHE A 194 -6.63 10.14 5.15
C PHE A 194 -6.30 10.81 6.49
N ASN A 195 -7.29 11.39 7.18
CA ASN A 195 -7.12 11.91 8.54
C ASN A 195 -7.53 10.89 9.62
N SER A 196 -7.91 9.67 9.24
CA SER A 196 -8.34 8.65 10.20
C SER A 196 -7.24 8.34 11.22
N ASN A 197 -7.64 8.12 12.47
CA ASN A 197 -6.74 7.70 13.54
C ASN A 197 -6.03 6.37 13.23
N SER A 198 -6.63 5.52 12.39
CA SER A 198 -6.04 4.25 11.95
C SER A 198 -4.75 4.44 11.14
N LEU A 199 -4.52 5.64 10.59
CA LEU A 199 -3.30 6.00 9.87
C LEU A 199 -2.20 6.63 10.75
N ILE A 200 -2.48 6.91 12.02
CA ILE A 200 -1.50 7.47 12.97
C ILE A 200 -0.24 6.58 13.05
N PRO A 201 -0.33 5.25 13.20
CA PRO A 201 0.86 4.40 13.26
C PRO A 201 1.75 4.52 12.02
N LEU A 202 1.16 4.59 10.83
CA LEU A 202 1.90 4.76 9.58
C LEU A 202 2.52 6.16 9.48
N LYS A 203 1.77 7.21 9.88
CA LYS A 203 2.27 8.58 9.92
C LYS A 203 3.48 8.70 10.86
N ASP A 204 3.36 8.16 12.08
CA ASP A 204 4.40 8.20 13.10
C ASP A 204 5.63 7.41 12.66
N PHE A 205 5.45 6.27 12.00
CA PHE A 205 6.53 5.50 11.41
C PHE A 205 7.29 6.31 10.34
N LEU A 206 6.58 6.91 9.38
CA LEU A 206 7.20 7.71 8.32
C LEU A 206 7.89 8.97 8.88
N GLY A 207 7.26 9.62 9.86
CA GLY A 207 7.76 10.85 10.50
C GLY A 207 9.05 10.66 11.30
N GLN A 208 9.36 9.44 11.74
CA GLN A 208 10.65 9.13 12.38
C GLN A 208 11.84 9.30 11.42
N PHE A 209 11.61 9.09 10.13
CA PHE A 209 12.66 9.13 9.10
C PHE A 209 12.62 10.40 8.25
N ALA A 210 11.54 11.18 8.30
CA ALA A 210 11.36 12.39 7.49
C ALA A 210 12.22 13.61 7.90
N LYS A 211 13.08 13.47 8.91
CA LYS A 211 13.84 14.57 9.56
C LYS A 211 15.22 14.79 8.95
#